data_AF-A0A1F7PL86-F1
#
_entry.id   AF-A0A1F7PL86-F1
#
_cell.length_a   1.000
_cell.length_b   1.000
_cell.length_c   1.000
_cell.angle_alpha   90.00
_cell.angle_beta   90.00
_cell.angle_gamma   90.00
#
_symmetry.space_group_name_H-M   'P 1'
#
loop_
_entity.id
_entity.type
_entity.pdbx_description
1 polymer ?
#
loop_
_entity_poly.entity_id
_entity_poly.type
_entity_poly.pdbx_seq_one_letter_code
_entity_poly.pdbx_strand_id
1 'polypeptide(L)'
;MTQVRGILAERVVVSTPLDPFLPVRALVAYAGLSARKLRDYMADSAHPLPHYRVGGKILVRRSEFDLWVASYRQQGRADVERIVSDVLKGL
;
A
#
# COMPACT_ATOMS: atom_id res chain seq x y z
N MET A 1 -43.54 3.54 -16.41
CA MET A 1 -42.42 4.50 -16.39
C MET A 1 -41.90 4.58 -14.96
N THR A 2 -40.65 4.17 -14.73
CA THR A 2 -40.06 4.08 -13.38
C THR A 2 -39.48 5.44 -13.00
N GLN A 3 -40.16 6.18 -12.12
CA GLN A 3 -39.67 7.46 -11.62
C GLN A 3 -38.58 7.22 -10.57
N VAL A 4 -37.34 7.59 -10.88
CA VAL A 4 -36.24 7.57 -9.92
C VAL A 4 -36.35 8.83 -9.06
N ARG A 5 -36.66 8.67 -7.77
CA ARG A 5 -36.54 9.75 -6.77
C ARG A 5 -35.09 9.87 -6.34
N GLY A 6 -34.40 10.92 -6.79
CA GLY A 6 -33.05 11.28 -6.37
C GLY A 6 -32.99 12.72 -5.89
N ILE A 7 -32.09 13.01 -4.95
CA ILE A 7 -31.79 14.39 -4.53
C ILE A 7 -30.90 15.03 -5.60
N LEU A 8 -31.36 16.13 -6.21
CA LEU A 8 -30.51 17.01 -7.01
C LEU A 8 -29.66 17.84 -6.04
N ALA A 9 -28.46 17.36 -5.73
CA ALA A 9 -27.51 18.11 -4.94
C ALA A 9 -26.86 19.18 -5.83
N GLU A 10 -27.17 20.47 -5.59
CA GLU A 10 -26.57 21.60 -6.31
C GLU A 10 -25.05 21.68 -6.10
N ARG A 11 -24.54 21.15 -4.98
CA ARG A 11 -23.11 21.04 -4.70
C ARG A 11 -22.80 19.92 -3.71
N VAL A 12 -21.79 19.11 -4.01
CA VAL A 12 -21.21 18.14 -3.08
C VAL A 12 -19.77 18.57 -2.78
N VAL A 13 -19.47 18.82 -1.50
CA VAL A 13 -18.11 19.10 -1.02
C VAL A 13 -17.65 17.92 -0.18
N VAL A 14 -16.64 17.20 -0.64
CA VAL A 14 -16.03 16.07 0.07
C VAL A 14 -14.69 16.52 0.63
N SER A 15 -14.57 16.56 1.96
CA SER A 15 -13.31 16.82 2.66
C SER A 15 -12.83 15.51 3.29
N THR A 16 -11.68 15.00 2.83
CA THR A 16 -11.05 13.81 3.39
C THR A 16 -9.61 14.12 3.80
N PRO A 17 -9.08 13.54 4.89
CA PRO A 17 -7.67 13.66 5.23
C PRO A 17 -6.80 13.17 4.06
N LEU A 18 -5.81 13.97 3.66
CA LEU A 18 -4.96 13.67 2.50
C LEU A 18 -4.07 12.44 2.77
N ASP A 19 -3.54 12.33 3.99
CA ASP A 19 -2.55 11.32 4.37
C ASP A 19 -2.81 10.78 5.79
N PRO A 20 -3.89 9.99 5.97
CA PRO A 20 -4.27 9.49 7.27
C PRO A 20 -3.34 8.37 7.76
N PHE A 21 -3.26 8.23 9.09
CA PHE A 21 -2.74 7.03 9.73
C PHE A 21 -3.80 5.93 9.72
N LEU A 22 -3.51 4.84 9.03
CA LEU A 22 -4.39 3.70 8.87
C LEU A 22 -4.11 2.66 9.97
N PRO A 23 -5.09 2.30 10.82
CA PRO A 23 -4.98 1.08 11.61
C PRO A 23 -4.95 -0.14 10.69
N VAL A 24 -4.38 -1.26 11.15
CA VAL A 24 -4.26 -2.50 10.35
C VAL A 24 -5.57 -2.88 9.63
N ARG A 25 -6.73 -2.75 10.29
CA ARG A 25 -8.04 -3.01 9.67
C ARG A 25 -8.33 -2.10 8.47
N ALA A 26 -8.04 -0.81 8.57
CA ALA A 26 -8.22 0.13 7.46
C ALA A 26 -7.19 -0.11 6.37
N LEU A 27 -5.96 -0.48 6.73
CA LEU A 27 -4.92 -0.84 5.77
C LEU A 27 -5.27 -2.10 4.97
N VAL A 28 -5.88 -3.10 5.60
CA VAL A 28 -6.42 -4.29 4.90
C VAL A 28 -7.40 -3.88 3.79
N ALA A 29 -8.35 -3.00 4.12
CA ALA A 29 -9.32 -2.51 3.15
C ALA A 29 -8.67 -1.66 2.05
N TYR A 30 -7.69 -0.83 2.41
CA TYR A 30 -6.97 0.03 1.47
C TYR A 30 -6.08 -0.76 0.50
N ALA A 31 -5.30 -1.72 1.03
CA ALA A 31 -4.28 -2.45 0.28
C ALA A 31 -4.82 -3.70 -0.43
N GLY A 32 -6.00 -4.20 -0.05
CA GLY A 32 -6.51 -5.49 -0.54
C GLY A 32 -5.71 -6.71 -0.06
N LEU A 33 -4.89 -6.54 0.99
CA LEU A 33 -4.05 -7.59 1.58
C LEU A 33 -4.61 -8.07 2.91
N SER A 34 -4.43 -9.34 3.24
CA SER A 34 -4.86 -9.88 4.53
C SER A 34 -4.07 -9.28 5.70
N ALA A 35 -4.70 -9.21 6.88
CA ALA A 35 -4.04 -8.70 8.08
C ALA A 35 -2.79 -9.51 8.45
N ARG A 36 -2.81 -10.83 8.21
CA ARG A 36 -1.65 -11.71 8.38
C ARG A 36 -0.50 -11.27 7.46
N LYS A 37 -0.77 -11.11 6.15
CA LYS A 37 0.25 -10.74 5.18
C LYS A 37 0.88 -9.37 5.48
N LEU A 38 0.07 -8.40 5.90
CA LEU A 38 0.56 -7.09 6.34
C LEU A 38 1.46 -7.21 7.59
N ARG A 39 1.12 -8.07 8.54
CA ARG A 39 1.98 -8.33 9.71
C ARG A 39 3.27 -9.05 9.35
N ASP A 40 3.22 -9.96 8.39
CA ASP A 40 4.42 -10.62 7.86
C ASP A 40 5.37 -9.58 7.26
N TYR A 41 4.86 -8.63 6.46
CA TYR A 41 5.67 -7.53 5.92
C TYR A 41 6.20 -6.58 6.99
N MET A 42 5.49 -6.37 8.09
CA MET A 42 6.01 -5.57 9.22
C MET A 42 7.14 -6.29 9.97
N ALA A 43 7.21 -7.62 9.88
CA ALA A 43 8.21 -8.45 10.52
C ALA A 43 9.35 -8.87 9.57
N ASP A 44 9.25 -8.54 8.29
CA ASP A 44 10.27 -8.83 7.28
C ASP A 44 11.58 -8.10 7.63
N SER A 45 12.69 -8.83 7.68
CA SER A 45 14.00 -8.28 8.02
C SER A 45 14.67 -7.57 6.84
N ALA A 46 14.32 -7.92 5.61
CA ALA A 46 14.95 -7.40 4.40
C ALA A 46 14.26 -6.12 3.90
N HIS A 47 12.91 -6.10 3.93
CA HIS A 47 12.15 -4.96 3.45
C HIS A 47 10.89 -4.70 4.30
N PRO A 48 11.04 -4.29 5.57
CA PRO A 48 9.93 -4.12 6.48
C PRO A 48 8.96 -3.02 6.03
N LEU A 49 7.66 -3.29 6.16
CA LEU A 49 6.63 -2.26 6.02
C LEU A 49 6.74 -1.24 7.17
N PRO A 50 6.94 0.08 6.87
CA PRO A 50 6.97 1.12 7.90
C PRO A 50 5.67 1.17 8.69
N HIS A 51 5.79 1.20 10.02
CA HIS A 51 4.65 1.26 10.90
C HIS A 51 4.99 1.90 12.25
N TYR A 52 3.97 2.47 12.88
CA TYR A 52 4.03 3.09 14.20
C TYR A 52 3.34 2.19 15.21
N ARG A 53 3.88 2.13 16.43
CA ARG A 53 3.24 1.49 17.59
C ARG A 53 2.90 2.56 18.62
N VAL A 54 1.61 2.83 18.80
CA VAL A 54 1.12 3.83 19.76
C VAL A 54 0.16 3.13 20.72
N GLY A 55 0.56 2.98 21.98
CA GLY A 55 -0.27 2.35 23.01
C GLY A 55 -0.75 0.93 22.64
N GLY A 56 0.10 0.13 21.99
CA GLY A 56 -0.24 -1.22 21.51
C GLY A 56 -0.98 -1.28 20.17
N LYS A 57 -1.41 -0.13 19.63
CA LYS A 57 -2.04 -0.05 18.31
C LYS A 57 -0.99 0.12 17.21
N ILE A 58 -1.11 -0.68 16.15
CA ILE A 58 -0.31 -0.53 14.93
C ILE A 58 -1.03 0.42 13.98
N LEU A 59 -0.30 1.44 13.55
CA LEU A 59 -0.74 2.42 12.56
C LEU A 59 0.29 2.48 11.42
N VAL A 60 -0.19 2.69 10.20
CA VAL A 60 0.66 2.89 9.03
C VAL A 60 0.22 4.17 8.35
N ARG A 61 1.15 5.10 8.09
CA ARG A 61 0.84 6.31 7.34
C ARG A 61 0.59 5.94 5.89
N ARG A 62 -0.50 6.43 5.29
CA ARG A 62 -0.89 6.03 3.92
C ARG A 62 0.23 6.30 2.92
N SER A 63 0.84 7.48 2.94
CA SER A 63 1.93 7.84 2.03
C SER A 63 3.16 6.95 2.17
N GLU A 64 3.50 6.52 3.39
CA GLU A 64 4.61 5.59 3.63
C GLU A 64 4.31 4.20 3.07
N PHE A 65 3.08 3.72 3.23
CA PHE A 65 2.65 2.48 2.59
C PHE A 65 2.72 2.59 1.07
N ASP A 66 2.24 3.70 0.49
CA ASP A 66 2.24 3.92 -0.96
C ASP A 66 3.68 3.96 -1.52
N LEU A 67 4.61 4.60 -0.80
CA LEU A 67 6.03 4.59 -1.15
C LEU A 67 6.66 3.20 -1.02
N TRP A 68 6.34 2.48 0.06
CA TRP A 68 6.84 1.12 0.26
C TRP A 68 6.29 0.16 -0.80
N VAL A 69 5.01 0.21 -1.15
CA VAL A 69 4.42 -0.69 -2.15
C VAL A 69 4.92 -0.36 -3.56
N ALA A 70 5.31 0.90 -3.82
CA ALA A 70 5.91 1.30 -5.09
C ALA A 70 7.22 0.55 -5.39
N SER A 71 7.95 0.07 -4.37
CA SER A 71 9.16 -0.74 -4.59
C SER A 71 8.85 -2.13 -5.15
N TYR A 72 7.63 -2.63 -4.99
CA TYR A 72 7.17 -3.90 -5.56
C TYR A 72 6.66 -3.75 -7.00
N ARG A 73 6.66 -2.53 -7.55
CA ARG A 73 6.18 -2.28 -8.92
C ARG A 73 7.12 -2.94 -9.93
N GLN A 74 6.62 -3.98 -10.61
CA GLN A 74 7.33 -4.61 -11.72
C GLN A 74 6.98 -3.90 -13.04
N GLN A 75 7.99 -3.46 -13.80
CA GLN A 75 7.81 -2.87 -15.14
C GLN A 75 8.12 -3.87 -16.28
N GLY A 76 8.32 -5.14 -15.93
CA GLY A 76 8.72 -6.23 -16.82
C GLY A 76 9.50 -7.28 -16.04
N ARG A 77 9.85 -8.39 -16.68
CA ARG A 77 10.82 -9.35 -16.11
C ARG A 77 12.20 -8.70 -16.18
N ALA A 78 12.70 -8.19 -15.06
CA ALA A 78 14.14 -8.05 -14.90
C ALA A 78 14.70 -9.48 -14.95
N ASP A 79 15.38 -9.82 -16.04
CA ASP A 79 16.12 -11.07 -16.12
C ASP A 79 17.39 -10.91 -15.26
N VAL A 80 17.18 -11.05 -13.95
CA VAL A 80 18.22 -10.87 -12.94
C VAL A 80 19.36 -11.87 -13.17
N GLU A 81 19.06 -13.08 -13.64
CA GLU A 81 20.08 -14.07 -14.00
C GLU A 81 20.95 -13.59 -15.15
N ARG A 82 20.35 -13.01 -16.21
CA ARG A 82 21.12 -12.43 -17.30
C ARG A 82 22.00 -11.26 -16.84
N ILE A 83 21.47 -10.36 -16.00
CA ILE A 83 22.24 -9.23 -15.45
C ILE A 83 23.44 -9.73 -14.64
N VAL A 84 23.25 -10.75 -13.79
CA VAL A 84 24.33 -11.35 -13.00
C VAL A 84 25.35 -12.05 -13.91
N SER A 85 24.88 -12.78 -14.93
CA SER A 85 25.76 -13.46 -15.90
C SER A 85 26.62 -12.47 -16.69
N ASP A 86 26.07 -11.32 -17.06
CA ASP A 86 26.79 -10.30 -17.82
C ASP A 86 27.88 -9.61 -16.98
N VAL A 87 27.64 -9.35 -15.69
CA VAL A 87 28.67 -8.80 -14.78
C VAL A 87 29.81 -9.80 -14.55
N LEU A 88 29.49 -11.08 -14.35
CA LEU A 88 30.49 -12.12 -14.10
C LEU A 88 31.35 -12.45 -15.33
N LYS A 89 30.84 -12.22 -16.54
CA LYS A 89 31.61 -12.39 -17.80
C LYS A 89 32.54 -11.22 -18.11
N GLY A 90 32.39 -10.09 -17.42
CA GLY A 90 33.20 -8.88 -17.58
C GLY A 90 34.34 -8.74 -16.58
N LEU A 91 34.51 -9.70 -15.66
CA LEU A 91 35.63 -9.83 -14.72
C LEU A 91 36.61 -10.89 -15.20
#